data_AF-V8N183-F1
#
_entry.id   AF-V8N183-F1
#
_cell.length_a   1.000
_cell.length_b   1.000
_cell.length_c   1.000
_cell.angle_alpha   90.00
_cell.angle_beta   90.00
_cell.angle_gamma   90.00
#
_symmetry.space_group_name_H-M   'P 1'
#
loop_
_entity.id
_entity.type
_entity.pdbx_description
1 polymer ?
#
loop_
_entity_poly.entity_id
_entity_poly.type
_entity_poly.pdbx_seq_one_letter_code
_entity_poly.pdbx_strand_id
1 'polypeptide(L)'
;DKPREALYLFKAGHWNRCHQLVVRHLASDAIINEKYTYLKGFLEDLASPERCGLIQGWDTAGLVFLDYLQVIEMVSRIQQLDCTGYELEELHSKVISLCGRIELVQCHGAKDRLAQSGKAGQGRAGLSSPPPGGRQCCCSGRRGS
;
A
#
# COMPACT_ATOMS: atom_id res chain seq x y z
N ASP A 1 21.03 8.79 -10.96
CA ASP A 1 19.83 9.40 -10.37
C ASP A 1 18.61 8.68 -10.93
N LYS A 2 17.96 7.83 -10.12
CA LYS A 2 16.91 6.89 -10.58
C LYS A 2 15.66 7.55 -11.20
N PRO A 3 15.16 8.69 -10.68
CA PRO A 3 14.04 9.41 -11.29
C PRO A 3 14.36 9.89 -12.71
N ARG A 4 15.59 10.39 -12.92
CA ARG A 4 16.06 10.86 -14.21
C ARG A 4 16.22 9.70 -15.20
N GLU A 5 16.68 8.53 -14.74
CA GLU A 5 16.73 7.30 -15.54
C GLU A 5 15.34 6.83 -15.97
N ALA A 6 14.36 6.81 -15.06
CA ALA A 6 12.97 6.50 -15.41
C ALA A 6 12.42 7.45 -16.48
N LEU A 7 12.68 8.75 -16.36
CA LEU A 7 12.25 9.74 -17.34
C LEU A 7 12.85 9.47 -18.73
N TYR A 8 14.13 9.09 -18.81
CA TYR A 8 14.75 8.76 -20.09
C TYR A 8 14.19 7.48 -20.69
N LEU A 9 13.96 6.45 -19.88
CA LEU A 9 13.33 5.20 -20.33
C LEU A 9 11.89 5.45 -20.83
N PHE A 10 11.15 6.33 -20.15
CA PHE A 10 9.82 6.75 -20.58
C PHE A 10 9.88 7.48 -21.94
N LYS A 11 10.76 8.47 -22.09
CA LYS A 11 10.92 9.20 -23.37
C LYS A 11 11.40 8.32 -24.52
N ALA A 12 12.18 7.28 -24.22
CA ALA A 12 12.66 6.30 -25.19
C ALA A 12 11.62 5.22 -25.55
N GLY A 13 10.44 5.23 -24.93
CA GLY A 13 9.38 4.24 -25.18
C GLY A 13 9.65 2.88 -24.53
N HIS A 14 10.61 2.77 -23.61
CA HIS A 14 10.92 1.53 -22.90
C HIS A 14 9.99 1.34 -21.69
N TRP A 15 8.70 1.19 -21.94
CA TRP A 15 7.64 1.16 -20.92
C TRP A 15 7.86 0.08 -19.84
N ASN A 16 8.19 -1.15 -20.24
CA ASN A 16 8.44 -2.26 -19.32
C ASN A 16 9.62 -2.01 -18.39
N ARG A 17 10.74 -1.50 -18.94
CA ARG A 17 11.94 -1.19 -18.15
C ARG A 17 11.69 -0.01 -17.22
N CYS A 18 10.97 1.00 -17.71
CA CYS A 18 10.53 2.15 -16.92
C CYS A 18 9.65 1.70 -15.75
N HIS A 19 8.61 0.91 -16.01
CA HIS A 19 7.70 0.38 -15.00
C HIS A 19 8.41 -0.41 -13.91
N GLN A 20 9.31 -1.34 -14.28
CA GLN A 20 10.09 -2.10 -13.31
C GLN A 20 10.96 -1.20 -12.41
N LEU A 21 11.57 -0.17 -12.98
CA LEU A 21 12.40 0.77 -12.23
C LEU A 21 11.55 1.65 -11.30
N VAL A 22 10.36 2.05 -11.75
CA VAL A 22 9.40 2.79 -10.93
C VAL A 22 8.93 1.94 -9.75
N VAL A 23 8.40 0.75 -10.02
CA VAL A 23 7.88 -0.17 -9.00
C VAL A 23 8.94 -0.58 -7.97
N ARG A 24 10.16 -0.90 -8.41
CA ARG A 24 11.21 -1.43 -7.51
C ARG A 24 11.93 -0.38 -6.69
N HIS A 25 11.93 0.88 -7.13
CA HIS A 25 12.80 1.89 -6.52
C HIS A 25 12.10 3.21 -6.27
N LEU A 26 11.39 3.75 -7.26
CA LEU A 26 10.76 5.06 -7.12
C LEU A 26 9.51 5.00 -6.25
N ALA A 27 8.74 3.91 -6.30
CA ALA A 27 7.52 3.76 -5.52
C ALA A 27 7.81 3.77 -4.02
N SER A 28 8.71 2.90 -3.56
CA SER A 28 9.09 2.82 -2.14
C SER A 28 9.73 4.13 -1.64
N ASP A 29 10.60 4.77 -2.45
CA ASP A 29 11.21 6.05 -2.07
C ASP A 29 10.17 7.19 -2.03
N ALA A 30 9.19 7.23 -2.95
CA ALA A 30 8.14 8.23 -2.96
C ALA A 30 7.16 8.06 -1.80
N ILE A 31 6.84 6.82 -1.42
CA ILE A 31 5.98 6.53 -0.26
C ILE A 31 6.68 6.96 1.04
N ILE A 32 7.94 6.57 1.23
CA ILE A 32 8.69 6.90 2.45
C ILE A 32 8.90 8.41 2.60
N ASN A 33 9.13 9.13 1.50
CA ASN A 33 9.36 10.57 1.52
C ASN A 33 8.09 11.41 1.30
N GLU A 34 6.92 10.78 1.25
CA GLU A 34 5.62 11.42 1.00
C GLU A 34 5.55 12.24 -0.30
N LYS A 35 6.36 11.90 -1.31
CA LYS A 35 6.43 12.57 -2.61
C LYS A 35 5.44 11.96 -3.61
N TYR A 36 4.16 12.01 -3.26
CA TYR A 36 3.09 11.32 -3.99
C TYR A 36 2.77 11.93 -5.37
N THR A 37 2.86 13.26 -5.51
CA THR A 37 2.52 13.99 -6.74
C THR A 37 3.38 13.58 -7.94
N TYR A 38 4.69 13.46 -7.74
CA TYR A 38 5.61 13.05 -8.79
C TYR A 38 5.36 11.60 -9.23
N LEU A 39 5.18 10.68 -8.28
CA LEU A 39 4.92 9.27 -8.57
C LEU A 39 3.58 9.10 -9.29
N LYS A 40 2.54 9.84 -8.86
CA LYS A 40 1.20 9.80 -9.44
C LYS A 40 1.24 10.21 -10.92
N GLY A 41 1.82 11.37 -11.25
CA GLY A 41 1.90 11.82 -12.64
C GLY A 41 2.61 10.81 -13.55
N PHE A 42 3.70 10.21 -13.07
CA PHE A 42 4.40 9.16 -13.81
C PHE A 42 3.55 7.90 -14.05
N LEU A 43 2.78 7.48 -13.04
CA LEU A 43 1.92 6.31 -13.15
C LEU A 43 0.69 6.60 -14.01
N GLU A 44 0.11 7.80 -13.96
CA GLU A 44 -1.01 8.21 -14.83
C GLU A 44 -0.59 8.24 -16.30
N ASP A 45 0.62 8.75 -16.59
CA ASP A 45 1.18 8.74 -17.94
C ASP A 45 1.41 7.32 -18.48
N LEU A 46 1.76 6.37 -17.62
CA LEU A 46 1.90 4.95 -17.97
C LEU A 46 0.55 4.21 -18.00
N ALA A 47 -0.46 4.71 -17.28
CA ALA A 47 -1.81 4.15 -17.22
C ALA A 47 -2.62 4.37 -18.50
N SER A 48 -2.14 5.24 -19.40
CA SER A 48 -2.79 5.47 -20.70
C SER A 48 -3.16 4.14 -21.36
N PRO A 49 -4.39 3.98 -21.88
CA PRO A 49 -4.89 2.72 -22.43
C PRO A 49 -4.04 2.19 -23.59
N GLU A 50 -3.33 3.07 -24.30
CA GLU A 50 -2.39 2.70 -25.36
C GLU A 50 -1.10 2.06 -24.85
N ARG A 51 -0.75 2.29 -23.58
CA ARG A 51 0.55 1.94 -22.99
C ARG A 51 0.43 0.86 -21.93
N CYS A 52 -0.59 0.92 -21.07
CA CYS A 52 -0.75 -0.03 -19.97
C CYS A 52 -0.89 -1.48 -20.46
N GLY A 53 -1.52 -1.69 -21.62
CA GLY A 53 -1.62 -3.01 -22.27
C GLY A 53 -0.29 -3.57 -22.80
N LEU A 54 0.74 -2.72 -22.97
CA LEU A 54 2.08 -3.13 -23.40
C LEU A 54 3.03 -3.42 -22.22
N ILE A 55 2.59 -3.12 -20.99
CA ILE A 55 3.40 -3.23 -19.79
C ILE A 55 3.09 -4.54 -19.06
N GLN A 56 4.10 -5.39 -18.91
CA GLN A 56 4.03 -6.65 -18.20
C GLN A 56 3.85 -6.41 -16.70
N GLY A 57 2.82 -7.04 -16.11
CA GLY A 57 2.53 -6.91 -14.68
C GLY A 57 2.08 -5.51 -14.26
N TRP A 58 1.51 -4.74 -15.19
CA TRP A 58 0.95 -3.43 -14.87
C TRP A 58 -0.15 -3.52 -13.81
N ASP A 59 -1.09 -4.43 -13.98
CA ASP A 59 -2.22 -4.71 -13.09
C ASP A 59 -1.82 -5.11 -11.65
N THR A 60 -0.76 -5.90 -11.54
CA THR A 60 -0.25 -6.47 -10.28
C THR A 60 0.68 -5.54 -9.51
N ALA A 61 1.23 -4.50 -10.15
CA ALA A 61 2.13 -3.56 -9.48
C ALA A 61 1.83 -2.09 -9.81
N GLY A 62 1.89 -1.70 -11.08
CA GLY A 62 1.76 -0.29 -11.49
C GLY A 62 0.40 0.30 -11.12
N LEU A 63 -0.67 -0.44 -11.42
CA LEU A 63 -2.03 -0.09 -11.07
C LEU A 63 -2.24 -0.07 -9.55
N VAL A 64 -1.64 -1.01 -8.80
CA VAL A 64 -1.76 -1.05 -7.32
C VAL A 64 -1.19 0.22 -6.68
N PHE A 65 -0.04 0.70 -7.16
CA PHE A 65 0.51 1.97 -6.68
C PHE A 65 -0.34 3.16 -7.07
N LEU A 66 -0.89 3.18 -8.29
CA LEU A 66 -1.77 4.27 -8.73
C LEU A 66 -3.04 4.33 -7.88
N ASP A 67 -3.68 3.20 -7.63
CA ASP A 67 -4.86 3.09 -6.78
C ASP A 67 -4.55 3.51 -5.33
N TYR A 68 -3.37 3.15 -4.81
CA TYR A 68 -2.92 3.62 -3.50
C TYR A 68 -2.82 5.14 -3.44
N LEU A 69 -2.23 5.78 -4.45
CA LEU A 69 -2.09 7.24 -4.48
C LEU A 69 -3.44 7.93 -4.59
N GLN A 70 -4.38 7.38 -5.36
CA GLN A 70 -5.76 7.90 -5.45
C GLN A 70 -6.50 7.78 -4.12
N VAL A 71 -6.34 6.66 -3.39
CA VAL A 71 -6.91 6.49 -2.05
C VAL A 71 -6.35 7.52 -1.08
N ILE A 72 -5.02 7.75 -1.08
CA ILE A 72 -4.40 8.77 -0.23
C ILE A 72 -4.94 10.17 -0.53
N GLU A 73 -5.09 10.53 -1.81
CA GLU A 73 -5.64 11.83 -2.21
C GLU A 73 -7.11 12.00 -1.81
N MET A 74 -7.92 10.94 -1.94
CA MET A 74 -9.31 10.94 -1.45
C MET A 74 -9.38 11.12 0.06
N VAL A 75 -8.53 10.41 0.83
CA VAL A 75 -8.44 10.59 2.30
C VAL A 75 -8.07 12.03 2.64
N SER A 76 -7.08 12.62 1.95
CA SER A 76 -6.70 14.02 2.17
C SER A 76 -7.84 14.99 1.86
N ARG A 77 -8.61 14.77 0.79
CA ARG A 77 -9.81 15.57 0.49
C ARG A 77 -10.86 15.43 1.59
N ILE A 78 -11.09 14.21 2.08
CA ILE A 78 -12.05 13.93 3.16
C ILE A 78 -11.67 14.57 4.49
N GLN A 79 -10.38 14.64 4.80
CA GLN A 79 -9.89 15.29 6.01
C GLN A 79 -9.95 16.83 5.95
N GLN A 80 -10.01 17.43 4.76
CA GLN A 80 -9.98 18.88 4.56
C GLN A 80 -11.36 19.51 4.38
N LEU A 81 -12.35 18.73 3.94
CA LEU A 81 -13.70 19.20 3.64
C LEU A 81 -14.65 18.28 4.41
N ASP A 82 -15.51 18.79 5.30
CA ASP A 82 -16.51 17.98 6.00
C ASP A 82 -17.36 17.19 4.98
N CYS A 83 -17.02 15.92 4.76
CA CYS A 83 -17.49 15.15 3.62
C CYS A 83 -18.87 14.53 3.82
N THR A 84 -19.51 14.22 2.70
CA THR A 84 -20.78 13.49 2.65
C THR A 84 -20.56 11.98 2.80
N GLY A 85 -21.54 11.25 3.36
CA GLY A 85 -21.42 9.80 3.61
C GLY A 85 -21.08 8.97 2.36
N TYR A 86 -21.40 9.46 1.16
CA TYR A 86 -21.10 8.81 -0.12
C TYR A 86 -19.58 8.76 -0.42
N GLU A 87 -18.84 9.85 -0.20
CA GLU A 87 -17.38 9.86 -0.41
C GLU A 87 -16.65 8.91 0.56
N LEU A 88 -17.22 8.72 1.75
CA LEU A 88 -16.71 7.77 2.75
C LEU A 88 -16.94 6.31 2.32
N GLU A 89 -18.11 5.98 1.78
CA GLU A 89 -18.41 4.65 1.24
C GLU A 89 -17.56 4.29 0.01
N GLU A 90 -17.31 5.27 -0.87
CA GLU A 90 -16.42 5.11 -2.02
C GLU A 90 -14.98 4.84 -1.56
N LEU A 91 -14.50 5.60 -0.57
CA LEU A 91 -13.18 5.38 0.03
C LEU A 91 -13.09 3.98 0.65
N HIS A 92 -14.10 3.56 1.39
CA HIS A 92 -14.13 2.25 2.03
C HIS A 92 -14.03 1.10 1.00
N SER A 93 -14.80 1.19 -0.08
CA SER A 93 -14.75 0.24 -1.19
C SER A 93 -13.36 0.18 -1.84
N LYS A 94 -12.73 1.34 -2.09
CA LYS A 94 -11.38 1.43 -2.67
C LYS A 94 -10.31 0.89 -1.72
N VAL A 95 -10.42 1.16 -0.41
CA VAL A 95 -9.49 0.65 0.62
C VAL A 95 -9.55 -0.88 0.71
N ILE A 96 -10.75 -1.47 0.74
CA ILE A 96 -10.92 -2.94 0.79
C ILE A 96 -10.29 -3.60 -0.45
N SER A 97 -10.60 -3.09 -1.64
CA SER A 97 -10.05 -3.63 -2.89
C SER A 97 -8.52 -3.51 -2.93
N LEU A 98 -8.00 -2.38 -2.47
CA LEU A 98 -6.56 -2.12 -2.46
C LEU A 98 -5.81 -3.00 -1.44
N CYS A 99 -6.36 -3.22 -0.25
CA CYS A 99 -5.75 -4.08 0.77
C CYS A 99 -5.53 -5.51 0.25
N GLY A 100 -6.52 -6.11 -0.43
CA GLY A 100 -6.37 -7.44 -1.02
C GLY A 100 -5.32 -7.50 -2.15
N ARG A 101 -5.11 -6.39 -2.86
CA ARG A 101 -4.11 -6.32 -3.96
C ARG A 101 -2.71 -5.99 -3.49
N ILE A 102 -2.55 -5.25 -2.40
CA ILE A 102 -1.24 -4.95 -1.79
C ILE A 102 -0.55 -6.23 -1.30
N GLU A 103 -1.30 -7.21 -0.79
CA GLU A 103 -0.77 -8.52 -0.37
C GLU A 103 -0.14 -9.31 -1.53
N LEU A 104 -0.55 -9.03 -2.78
CA LEU A 104 -0.06 -9.71 -3.98
C LEU A 104 1.16 -9.03 -4.61
N VAL A 105 1.55 -7.85 -4.12
CA VAL A 105 2.73 -7.12 -4.62
C VAL A 105 4.01 -7.80 -4.13
N GLN A 106 4.89 -8.21 -5.06
CA GLN A 106 6.16 -8.85 -4.72
C GLN A 106 7.12 -7.88 -4.01
N CYS A 107 7.52 -8.25 -2.78
CA CYS A 107 8.50 -7.49 -1.99
C CYS A 107 9.93 -7.91 -2.35
N HIS A 108 10.68 -7.01 -3.00
CA HIS A 108 12.02 -7.31 -3.51
C HIS A 108 13.14 -6.81 -2.56
N GLY A 109 12.84 -5.97 -1.57
CA GLY A 109 13.83 -5.43 -0.64
C GLY A 109 13.30 -5.00 0.73
N ALA A 110 14.24 -4.62 1.62
CA ALA A 110 13.91 -4.14 2.97
C ALA A 110 13.06 -2.87 2.97
N LYS A 111 13.25 -1.99 1.97
CA LYS A 111 12.43 -0.78 1.78
C LYS A 111 10.98 -1.10 1.40
N ASP A 112 10.77 -2.12 0.57
CA ASP A 112 9.42 -2.53 0.16
C ASP A 112 8.65 -3.11 1.35
N ARG A 113 9.32 -3.91 2.19
CA ARG A 113 8.75 -4.40 3.45
C ARG A 113 8.43 -3.28 4.43
N LEU A 114 9.29 -2.26 4.53
CA LEU A 114 9.02 -1.08 5.36
C LEU A 114 7.79 -0.31 4.85
N ALA A 115 7.70 -0.05 3.55
CA ALA A 115 6.56 0.61 2.92
C ALA A 115 5.24 -0.18 3.13
N GLN A 116 5.27 -1.51 3.05
CA GLN A 116 4.12 -2.36 3.42
C GLN A 116 3.79 -2.27 4.91
N SER A 117 4.80 -2.35 5.79
CA SER A 117 4.62 -2.40 7.25
C SER A 117 4.17 -1.06 7.87
N GLY A 118 4.29 0.05 7.15
CA GLY A 118 3.85 1.38 7.59
C GLY A 118 2.34 1.48 7.90
N LYS A 119 1.54 0.46 7.57
CA LYS A 119 0.12 0.36 7.95
C LYS A 119 -0.15 -0.43 9.25
N ALA A 120 0.88 -0.90 9.96
CA ALA A 120 0.75 -1.68 11.20
C ALA A 120 1.39 -0.99 12.42
N GLY A 121 1.29 0.34 12.50
CA GLY A 121 1.89 1.17 13.53
C GLY A 121 0.92 1.99 14.38
N GLN A 122 -0.34 1.58 14.53
CA GLN A 122 -1.22 2.11 15.58
C GLN A 122 -1.95 0.97 16.28
N GLY A 123 -1.60 0.77 17.55
CA GLY A 123 -2.47 0.10 18.52
C GLY A 123 -2.32 -1.41 18.68
N ARG A 124 -1.12 -1.92 18.97
CA ARG A 124 -0.95 -3.11 19.85
C ARG A 124 0.50 -3.30 20.30
N ALA A 125 0.98 -2.37 21.12
CA ALA A 125 2.13 -2.62 21.99
C ALA A 125 1.61 -2.99 23.38
N GLY A 126 1.99 -4.18 23.86
CA GLY A 126 2.09 -4.47 25.28
C GLY A 126 0.85 -5.04 25.96
N LEU A 127 0.37 -6.20 25.50
CA LEU A 127 -0.21 -7.16 26.42
C LEU A 127 0.83 -7.45 27.51
N SER A 128 0.48 -7.07 28.73
CA SER A 128 1.14 -7.41 29.98
C SER A 128 1.60 -8.87 30.00
N SER A 129 2.90 -9.10 30.15
CA SER A 129 3.47 -10.39 30.53
C SER A 129 2.81 -10.90 31.81
N PRO A 130 2.35 -12.16 31.90
CA PRO A 130 2.09 -12.78 33.19
C PRO A 130 3.41 -13.32 33.77
N PRO A 131 3.62 -13.26 35.09
CA PRO A 131 4.79 -13.83 35.73
C PRO A 131 4.74 -15.37 35.72
N PRO A 132 5.91 -16.06 35.79
CA PRO A 132 5.96 -17.50 35.88
C PRO A 132 5.65 -17.89 37.33
N GLY A 133 4.45 -18.40 37.58
CA GLY A 133 4.02 -18.86 38.89
C GLY A 133 3.16 -20.11 38.73
N GLY A 134 3.79 -21.27 38.87
CA GLY A 134 3.10 -22.56 38.86
C GLY A 134 2.17 -22.75 40.07
N ARG A 135 1.28 -23.74 39.89
CA ARG A 135 0.29 -24.31 40.84
C ARG A 135 -1.06 -23.60 40.85
N GLN A 136 -2.09 -24.26 40.30
CA GLN A 136 -3.13 -24.93 41.09
C GLN A 136 -4.08 -25.70 40.14
N CYS A 137 -4.03 -27.03 40.17
CA CYS A 137 -5.14 -27.85 39.70
C CYS A 137 -6.31 -27.69 40.68
N CYS A 138 -7.46 -27.21 40.23
CA CYS A 138 -8.73 -27.28 40.96
C CYS A 138 -9.88 -27.59 40.00
N CYS A 139 -9.97 -28.84 39.54
CA CYS A 139 -11.25 -29.41 39.09
C CYS A 139 -12.02 -29.91 40.32
N SER A 140 -12.92 -29.08 40.85
CA SER A 140 -13.85 -29.47 41.92
C SER A 140 -15.21 -28.79 41.77
N GLY A 141 -16.14 -29.47 41.10
CA GLY A 141 -17.49 -29.75 41.62
C GLY A 141 -18.61 -28.68 41.63
N ARG A 142 -19.69 -28.98 40.89
CA ARG A 142 -21.14 -28.93 41.26
C ARG A 142 -21.93 -29.30 39.98
N ARG A 143 -22.70 -30.37 39.82
CA ARG A 143 -23.70 -31.12 40.63
C ARG A 143 -24.97 -30.30 40.98
N GLY A 144 -26.11 -30.78 40.49
CA GLY A 144 -27.50 -30.38 40.80
C GLY A 144 -28.24 -29.97 39.52
N SER A 145 -29.34 -30.58 39.09
CA SER A 145 -30.26 -31.56 39.70
C SER A 145 -30.94 -32.38 38.60
#